data_AF-A0A959W427-F1
#
_entry.id   AF-A0A959W427-F1
#
_cell.length_a   1.000
_cell.length_b   1.000
_cell.length_c   1.000
_cell.angle_alpha   90.00
_cell.angle_beta   90.00
_cell.angle_gamma   90.00
#
_symmetry.space_group_name_H-M   'P 1'
#
loop_
_entity.id
_entity.type
_entity.pdbx_description
1 polymer ?
#
loop_
_entity_poly.entity_id
_entity_poly.type
_entity_poly.pdbx_seq_one_letter_code
_entity_poly.pdbx_strand_id
1 'polypeptide(L)'
;MSSAESKNLEAISKAIDHHNATCPFPAAEVRMNPFEVERLGWEEIRGLPVVPDPDIGTGRFHIVCSRDMDGDELEEVEAIGEDLVTVTPGTREESGSPEPVPGPAENPGRWN
;
A
#
# COMPACT_ATOMS: atom_id res chain seq x y z
N MET A 1 22.37 5.62 27.76
CA MET A 1 21.56 6.16 26.65
C MET A 1 22.35 7.27 26.00
N SER A 2 22.48 7.26 24.67
CA SER A 2 23.40 8.18 23.99
C SER A 2 22.85 9.62 24.07
N SER A 3 23.73 10.60 24.28
CA SER A 3 23.30 12.00 24.46
C SER A 3 22.49 12.55 23.28
N ALA A 4 22.67 11.99 22.08
CA ALA A 4 21.91 12.36 20.89
C ALA A 4 20.45 11.89 20.96
N GLU A 5 20.19 10.67 21.42
CA GLU A 5 18.84 10.14 21.60
C GLU A 5 18.06 10.95 22.64
N SER A 6 18.69 11.28 23.77
CA SER A 6 18.05 12.09 24.82
C SER A 6 17.68 13.49 24.31
N LYS A 7 18.59 14.15 23.57
CA LYS A 7 18.31 15.45 22.96
C LYS A 7 17.18 15.38 21.93
N ASN A 8 17.10 14.28 21.18
CA ASN A 8 16.05 14.09 20.19
C ASN A 8 14.69 13.87 20.88
N LEU A 9 14.64 13.04 21.93
CA LEU A 9 13.43 12.86 22.74
C LEU A 9 12.96 14.16 23.39
N GLU A 10 13.88 14.97 23.93
CA GLU A 10 13.53 16.27 24.51
C GLU A 10 12.97 17.24 23.46
N ALA A 11 13.57 17.26 22.27
CA ALA A 11 13.10 18.10 21.17
C ALA A 11 11.69 17.69 20.70
N ILE A 12 11.47 16.39 20.50
CA ILE A 12 10.17 15.84 20.09
C ILE A 12 9.13 16.09 21.19
N SER A 13 9.47 15.85 22.45
CA SER A 13 8.57 16.09 23.60
C SER A 13 8.13 17.56 23.65
N LYS A 14 9.09 18.49 23.55
CA LYS A 14 8.79 19.93 23.54
C LYS A 14 7.91 20.34 22.36
N ALA A 15 8.12 19.73 21.19
CA ALA A 15 7.29 19.99 20.03
C ALA A 15 5.86 19.48 20.21
N ILE A 16 5.67 18.31 20.80
CA ILE A 16 4.33 17.77 21.16
C ILE A 16 3.62 18.70 22.13
N ASP A 17 4.30 19.13 23.21
CA ASP A 17 3.73 20.07 24.17
C ASP A 17 3.34 21.40 23.52
N HIS A 18 4.18 21.93 22.63
CA HIS A 18 3.87 23.16 21.88
C HIS A 18 2.67 22.97 20.95
N HIS A 19 2.59 21.84 20.26
CA HIS A 19 1.47 21.49 19.38
C HIS A 19 0.16 21.43 20.17
N ASN A 20 0.13 20.68 21.28
CA ASN A 20 -1.06 20.54 22.12
C ASN A 20 -1.52 21.88 22.76
N ALA A 21 -0.61 22.84 22.92
CA ALA A 21 -0.94 24.17 23.41
C ALA A 21 -1.48 25.13 22.33
N THR A 22 -1.16 24.88 21.05
CA THR A 22 -1.42 25.82 19.95
C THR A 22 -2.47 25.30 18.96
N CYS A 23 -2.56 23.99 18.78
CA CYS A 23 -3.50 23.32 17.91
C CYS A 23 -4.77 22.94 18.70
N PRO A 24 -5.98 23.16 18.16
CA PRO A 24 -7.22 22.71 18.79
C PRO A 24 -7.43 21.19 18.71
N PHE A 25 -6.66 20.49 17.88
CA PHE A 25 -6.70 19.03 17.73
C PHE A 25 -5.49 18.42 18.44
N PRO A 26 -5.66 17.29 19.15
CA PRO A 26 -4.54 16.62 19.79
C PRO A 26 -3.58 16.03 18.74
N ALA A 27 -2.31 15.92 19.11
CA ALA A 27 -1.33 15.17 18.32
C ALA A 27 -1.79 13.70 18.20
N ALA A 28 -1.72 13.15 16.99
CA ALA A 28 -2.14 11.79 16.66
C ALA A 28 -0.93 10.87 16.40
N GLU A 29 0.08 11.35 15.68
CA GLU A 29 1.28 10.57 15.35
C GLU A 29 2.52 11.48 15.17
N VAL A 30 3.70 10.87 15.26
CA VAL A 30 4.99 11.53 15.00
C VAL A 30 5.59 10.93 13.74
N ARG A 31 5.62 11.70 12.66
CA ARG A 31 6.28 11.29 11.41
C ARG A 31 7.75 11.65 11.43
N MET A 32 8.61 10.72 11.03
CA MET A 32 10.04 10.94 10.94
C MET A 32 10.67 10.10 9.84
N ASN A 33 11.90 10.44 9.46
CA ASN A 33 12.60 9.72 8.40
C ASN A 33 12.74 8.22 8.73
N PRO A 34 12.46 7.29 7.80
CA PRO A 34 12.58 5.84 8.00
C PRO A 34 13.95 5.43 8.57
N PHE A 35 15.04 6.01 8.07
CA PHE A 35 16.38 5.74 8.58
C PHE A 35 16.55 6.13 10.04
N GLU A 36 15.90 7.21 10.49
CA GLU A 36 15.92 7.61 11.89
C GLU A 36 15.06 6.68 12.75
N VAL A 37 13.89 6.23 12.26
CA VAL A 37 13.07 5.20 12.94
C VAL A 37 13.86 3.93 13.15
N GLU A 38 14.50 3.42 12.09
CA GLU A 38 15.29 2.18 12.14
C GLU A 38 16.52 2.33 13.04
N ARG A 39 17.18 3.50 13.02
CA ARG A 39 18.38 3.77 13.81
C ARG A 39 18.08 3.95 15.29
N LEU A 40 16.97 4.62 15.62
CA LEU A 40 16.54 4.90 16.99
C LEU A 40 15.76 3.73 17.60
N GLY A 41 15.09 2.93 16.76
CA GLY A 41 14.27 1.79 17.18
C GLY A 41 13.06 2.19 18.01
N TRP A 42 12.47 3.37 17.76
CA TRP A 42 11.29 3.84 18.49
C TRP A 42 10.01 3.55 17.72
N GLU A 43 9.11 2.82 18.37
CA GLU A 43 7.77 2.50 17.84
C GLU A 43 6.73 3.53 18.34
N GLU A 44 6.92 4.05 19.55
CA GLU A 44 6.06 5.06 20.15
C GLU A 44 6.88 6.10 20.94
N ILE A 45 6.37 7.34 20.99
CA ILE A 45 6.91 8.41 21.82
C ILE A 45 5.76 9.04 22.59
N ARG A 46 5.81 8.96 23.93
CA ARG A 46 4.79 9.55 24.83
C ARG A 46 3.37 9.03 24.53
N GLY A 47 3.23 7.80 24.06
CA GLY A 47 1.95 7.19 23.68
C GLY A 47 1.47 7.55 22.27
N LEU A 48 2.25 8.29 21.49
CA LEU A 48 1.96 8.55 20.08
C LEU A 48 2.78 7.59 19.19
N PRO A 49 2.18 6.95 18.18
CA PRO A 49 2.90 6.10 17.24
C PRO A 49 3.92 6.91 16.43
N VAL A 50 5.06 6.28 16.18
CA VAL A 50 6.10 6.80 15.28
C VAL A 50 5.91 6.18 13.91
N VAL A 51 5.67 7.02 12.90
CA VAL A 51 5.43 6.57 11.53
C VAL A 51 6.61 6.97 10.64
N PRO A 52 7.20 6.02 9.90
CA PRO A 52 8.26 6.33 8.95
C PRO A 52 7.68 7.06 7.72
N ASP A 53 8.26 8.22 7.39
CA ASP A 53 7.85 9.05 6.25
C ASP A 53 9.08 9.43 5.40
N PRO A 54 9.18 8.92 4.16
CA PRO A 54 10.34 9.13 3.30
C PRO A 54 10.47 10.58 2.80
N ASP A 55 9.41 11.39 2.87
CA ASP A 55 9.43 12.79 2.47
C ASP A 55 10.07 13.69 3.55
N ILE A 56 10.25 13.17 4.77
CA ILE A 56 10.91 13.87 5.86
C ILE A 56 12.43 13.66 5.80
N GLY A 57 13.17 14.76 5.70
CA GLY A 57 14.63 14.74 5.76
C GLY A 57 15.18 14.23 7.11
N THR A 58 16.34 13.60 7.10
CA THR A 58 17.03 13.08 8.30
C THR A 58 17.20 14.17 9.38
N GLY A 59 17.00 13.80 10.65
CA GLY A 59 17.11 14.74 11.78
C GLY A 59 15.96 15.75 11.89
N ARG A 60 14.87 15.55 11.13
CA ARG A 60 13.62 16.30 11.24
C ARG A 60 12.48 15.35 11.57
N PHE A 61 11.40 15.92 12.09
CA PHE A 61 10.17 15.21 12.41
C PHE A 61 8.99 16.16 12.25
N HIS A 62 7.81 15.60 12.05
CA HIS A 62 6.54 16.32 11.95
C HIS A 62 5.55 15.74 12.96
N ILE A 63 4.82 16.63 13.63
CA ILE A 63 3.72 16.25 14.53
C ILE A 63 2.43 16.37 13.73
N VAL A 64 1.77 15.24 13.50
CA VAL A 64 0.50 15.18 12.76
C VAL A 64 -0.64 15.19 13.78
N CYS A 65 -1.65 16.01 13.55
CA CYS A 65 -2.84 16.06 14.40
C CYS A 65 -3.97 15.23 13.79
N SER A 66 -5.00 14.93 14.60
CA SER A 66 -6.13 14.11 14.15
C SER A 66 -6.76 14.63 12.84
N ARG A 67 -6.83 15.95 12.66
CA ARG A 67 -7.38 16.58 11.45
C ARG A 67 -6.56 16.29 10.19
N ASP A 68 -5.25 16.17 10.30
CA ASP A 68 -4.38 15.91 9.15
C ASP A 68 -4.44 14.44 8.71
N MET A 69 -4.89 13.52 9.59
CA MET A 69 -5.09 12.11 9.26
C MET A 69 -6.35 11.84 8.44
N ASP A 70 -7.43 12.60 8.66
CA ASP A 70 -8.69 12.47 7.90
C ASP A 70 -8.52 12.73 6.37
N GLY A 71 -7.32 13.12 5.91
CA GLY A 71 -7.00 13.35 4.49
C GLY A 71 -6.37 12.16 3.75
N ASP A 72 -5.87 11.13 4.46
CA ASP A 72 -5.07 10.03 3.88
C ASP A 72 -5.75 8.65 3.96
N GLU A 73 -7.05 8.57 4.31
CA GLU A 73 -7.83 7.32 4.22
C GLU A 73 -8.19 7.02 2.76
N LEU A 74 -7.23 6.56 1.98
CA LEU A 74 -7.52 5.86 0.73
C LEU A 74 -8.04 4.46 1.09
N GLU A 75 -9.36 4.28 1.05
CA GLU A 75 -10.02 2.98 1.09
C GLU A 75 -9.29 2.01 0.14
N GLU A 76 -8.69 0.95 0.70
CA GLU A 76 -8.08 -0.14 -0.06
C GLU A 76 -9.19 -0.95 -0.74
N VAL A 77 -9.69 -0.48 -1.89
CA VAL A 77 -10.63 -1.26 -2.70
C VAL A 77 -9.88 -2.41 -3.36
N GLU A 78 -10.09 -3.63 -2.86
CA GLU A 78 -9.66 -4.85 -3.55
C GLU A 78 -10.24 -4.85 -4.97
N ALA A 79 -9.39 -4.67 -5.97
CA ALA A 79 -9.77 -4.71 -7.37
C ALA A 79 -10.09 -6.15 -7.77
N ILE A 80 -11.37 -6.53 -7.70
CA ILE A 80 -11.86 -7.77 -8.32
C ILE A 80 -11.86 -7.54 -9.84
N GLY A 81 -10.78 -7.93 -10.50
CA GLY A 81 -10.69 -7.96 -11.96
C GLY A 81 -11.56 -9.08 -12.51
N GLU A 82 -12.81 -8.79 -12.88
CA GLU A 82 -13.60 -9.72 -13.68
C GLU A 82 -13.17 -9.56 -15.16
N ASP A 83 -12.72 -10.66 -15.77
CA ASP A 83 -12.26 -10.71 -17.16
C ASP A 83 -13.44 -10.40 -18.10
N LEU A 84 -13.49 -9.19 -18.63
CA LEU A 84 -14.48 -8.82 -19.63
C LEU A 84 -14.08 -9.42 -20.97
N VAL A 85 -14.75 -10.51 -21.33
CA VAL A 85 -14.63 -11.15 -22.65
C VAL A 85 -15.08 -10.18 -23.74
N THR A 86 -14.12 -9.70 -24.51
CA THR A 86 -14.35 -8.84 -25.67
C THR A 86 -15.02 -9.64 -26.80
N VAL A 87 -16.33 -9.53 -26.94
CA VAL A 87 -17.03 -10.04 -28.15
C VAL A 87 -16.69 -9.14 -29.33
N THR A 88 -15.94 -9.68 -30.29
CA THR A 88 -15.72 -9.06 -31.59
C THR A 88 -17.04 -9.10 -32.37
N PRO A 89 -17.55 -7.98 -32.92
CA PRO A 89 -18.73 -8.03 -33.77
C PRO A 89 -18.37 -8.77 -35.07
N GLY A 90 -18.75 -10.04 -35.13
CA GLY A 90 -18.57 -10.89 -36.30
C GLY A 90 -19.41 -10.40 -37.47
N THR A 91 -18.75 -10.16 -38.59
CA THR A 91 -19.38 -10.04 -39.91
C THR A 91 -20.24 -11.27 -40.19
N ARG A 92 -21.42 -11.04 -40.76
CA ARG A 92 -22.39 -12.06 -41.19
C ARG A 92 -21.75 -13.01 -42.19
N GLU A 93 -21.59 -14.29 -41.83
CA GLU A 93 -21.51 -15.41 -42.76
C GLU A 93 -22.25 -16.62 -42.18
N GLU A 94 -23.06 -17.24 -43.05
CA GLU A 94 -24.04 -18.27 -42.73
C GLU A 94 -23.43 -19.65 -42.44
N SER A 95 -24.15 -20.39 -41.59
CA SER A 95 -24.46 -21.83 -41.69
C SER A 95 -23.33 -22.84 -41.88
N GLY A 96 -23.10 -23.66 -40.84
CA GLY A 96 -22.55 -25.01 -41.02
C GLY A 96 -22.09 -25.66 -39.72
N SER A 97 -22.90 -26.59 -39.20
CA SER A 97 -22.73 -27.35 -37.95
C SER A 97 -21.57 -28.39 -37.93
N PRO A 98 -21.24 -28.97 -36.75
CA PRO A 98 -19.96 -29.59 -36.38
C PRO A 98 -19.86 -31.06 -36.83
N GLU A 99 -18.72 -31.77 -36.83
CA GLU A 99 -17.96 -32.32 -35.69
C GLU A 99 -16.65 -32.99 -36.21
N PRO A 100 -15.67 -33.30 -35.34
CA PRO A 100 -14.91 -34.52 -35.55
C PRO A 100 -15.00 -35.45 -34.31
N VAL A 101 -15.67 -36.59 -34.50
CA VAL A 101 -15.54 -37.76 -33.61
C VAL A 101 -14.16 -38.41 -33.83
N PRO A 102 -13.39 -38.72 -32.76
CA PRO A 102 -12.19 -39.51 -32.90
C PRO A 102 -12.53 -41.00 -32.74
N GLY A 103 -12.22 -41.81 -33.75
CA GLY A 103 -12.25 -43.27 -33.69
C GLY A 103 -10.86 -43.84 -34.03
N PRO A 104 -10.30 -44.77 -33.24
CA PRO A 104 -8.96 -45.27 -33.47
C PRO A 104 -8.92 -46.57 -34.30
N ALA A 105 -7.77 -46.71 -34.98
CA ALA A 105 -7.02 -47.92 -35.26
C ALA A 105 -7.38 -48.85 -36.44
N GLU A 106 -6.29 -49.48 -36.93
CA GLU A 106 -6.18 -50.73 -37.72
C GLU A 106 -6.45 -50.59 -39.25
N ASN A 107 -5.66 -51.12 -40.20
CA ASN A 107 -4.49 -52.01 -40.27
C ASN A 107 -3.89 -51.89 -41.71
N PRO A 108 -2.66 -52.35 -41.99
CA PRO A 108 -1.90 -52.07 -43.20
C PRO A 108 -2.22 -53.04 -44.34
N GLY A 109 -2.09 -52.54 -45.57
CA GLY A 109 -1.85 -53.36 -46.78
C GLY A 109 -3.04 -54.18 -47.30
N ARG A 110 -3.71 -53.67 -48.34
CA ARG A 110 -4.53 -54.47 -49.28
C ARG A 110 -4.42 -53.83 -50.68
N TRP A 111 -3.36 -54.15 -51.43
CA TRP A 111 -3.29 -55.18 -52.49
C TRP A 111 -4.10 -54.84 -53.76
N ASN A 112 -3.34 -54.75 -54.87
CA ASN A 112 -3.67 -54.74 -56.31
C ASN A 112 -4.22 -53.46 -56.94
#